data_AF-A0A9E1NG21-F1
#
_entry.id   AF-A0A9E1NG21-F1
#
_cell.length_a   1.000
_cell.length_b   1.000
_cell.length_c   1.000
_cell.angle_alpha   90.00
_cell.angle_beta   90.00
_cell.angle_gamma   90.00
#
_symmetry.space_group_name_H-M   'P 1'
#
loop_
_entity.id
_entity.type
_entity.pdbx_description
1 polymer ?
#
loop_
_entity_poly.entity_id
_entity_poly.type
_entity_poly.pdbx_seq_one_letter_code
_entity_poly.pdbx_strand_id
1 'polypeptide(L)' 'MTDTIEDIKRRLEKLDTLISETKARLPAHSTKPPVMMDLLEYEDEYDGLLKKLNALKNM' A
#
# COMPACT_ATOMS: atom_id res chain seq x y z
N MET A 1 -13.22 -10.24 -10.97
CA MET A 1 -12.22 -9.86 -11.99
C MET A 1 -10.91 -10.51 -11.60
N THR A 2 -10.26 -11.23 -12.50
CA THR A 2 -8.95 -11.86 -12.25
C THR A 2 -7.89 -10.77 -12.36
N ASP A 3 -7.43 -10.25 -11.22
CA ASP A 3 -6.33 -9.29 -11.21
C ASP A 3 -5.09 -9.97 -11.81
N THR A 4 -4.54 -9.40 -12.88
CA THR A 4 -3.29 -9.91 -13.45
C THR A 4 -2.10 -9.50 -12.59
N ILE A 5 -0.96 -10.17 -12.76
CA ILE A 5 0.31 -9.77 -12.13
C ILE A 5 0.64 -8.30 -12.43
N GLU A 6 0.29 -7.83 -13.63
CA GLU A 6 0.49 -6.44 -14.06
C GLU A 6 -0.40 -5.47 -13.26
N ASP A 7 -1.67 -5.82 -13.04
CA ASP A 7 -2.60 -5.00 -12.26
C ASP A 7 -2.17 -4.87 -10.80
N ILE A 8 -1.68 -5.98 -10.22
CA ILE A 8 -1.15 -6.00 -8.85
C ILE A 8 0.09 -5.10 -8.74
N LYS A 9 1.01 -5.18 -9.71
CA LYS A 9 2.20 -4.29 -9.75
C LYS A 9 1.80 -2.82 -9.84
N ARG A 10 0.90 -2.47 -10.75
CA ARG A 10 0.41 -1.08 -10.91
C ARG A 10 -0.26 -0.57 -9.64
N ARG A 11 -0.96 -1.44 -8.90
CA ARG A 11 -1.58 -1.06 -7.63
C ARG A 11 -0.53 -0.87 -6.53
N LEU A 12 0.48 -1.74 -6.45
CA LEU A 12 1.60 -1.59 -5.51
C LEU A 12 2.35 -0.26 -5.72
N GLU A 13 2.65 0.13 -6.97
CA GLU A 13 3.29 1.42 -7.27
C GLU A 13 2.46 2.63 -6.81
N LYS A 14 1.13 2.55 -6.99
CA LYS A 14 0.21 3.59 -6.50
C LYS A 14 0.18 3.66 -4.99
N LEU A 15 0.15 2.51 -4.31
CA LEU A 15 0.17 2.43 -2.85
C LEU A 15 1.48 3.00 -2.28
N ASP A 16 2.62 2.69 -2.90
CA ASP A 16 3.92 3.23 -2.48
C ASP A 16 3.96 4.78 -2.54
N THR A 17 3.37 5.35 -3.60
CA THR A 17 3.21 6.80 -3.73
C THR A 17 2.30 7.37 -2.63
N LEU A 18 1.14 6.75 -2.40
CA LEU A 18 0.18 7.19 -1.38
C LEU A 18 0.76 7.09 0.04
N ILE A 19 1.50 6.02 0.34
CA ILE A 19 2.20 5.82 1.60
C ILE A 19 3.24 6.92 1.80
N SER A 20 4.05 7.20 0.78
CA SER A 20 5.11 8.22 0.83
C SER A 20 4.53 9.62 1.01
N GLU A 21 3.48 9.98 0.27
CA GLU A 21 2.78 11.26 0.41
C GLU A 21 2.09 11.40 1.78
N THR A 22 1.52 10.32 2.29
CA THR A 22 0.87 10.31 3.61
C THR A 22 1.90 10.43 4.73
N LYS A 23 3.04 9.74 4.62
CA LYS A 23 4.19 9.89 5.52
C LYS A 23 4.78 11.30 5.49
N ALA A 24 4.90 11.91 4.31
CA ALA A 24 5.39 13.29 4.18
C ALA A 24 4.45 14.32 4.82
N ARG A 25 3.15 14.02 4.88
CA ARG A 25 2.14 14.86 5.55
C ARG A 25 2.05 14.63 7.05
N LEU A 26 2.69 13.58 7.60
CA LEU A 26 2.71 13.34 9.04
C LEU A 26 3.60 14.37 9.75
N PRO A 27 3.06 15.13 10.73
CA PRO A 27 3.88 15.98 11.58
C PRO A 27 4.91 15.16 12.36
N ALA A 28 6.16 15.65 12.42
CA ALA A 28 7.28 15.00 13.15
C ALA A 28 6.98 14.68 14.63
N HIS A 29 5.99 15.35 15.23
CA HIS A 29 5.62 15.20 16.65
C HIS A 29 4.11 15.08 16.90
N SER A 30 3.29 14.80 15.90
CA SER A 30 1.84 14.67 16.12
C SER A 30 1.19 13.77 15.08
N THR A 31 0.83 12.57 15.49
CA THR A 31 -0.02 11.68 14.70
C THR A 31 -1.44 12.24 14.72
N LYS A 32 -1.86 12.91 13.63
CA LYS A 32 -3.30 13.13 13.43
C LYS A 32 -3.93 11.73 13.24
N PRO A 33 -4.85 11.28 14.11
CA PRO A 33 -5.40 9.93 14.04
C PRO A 33 -5.94 9.51 12.67
N PRO A 34 -6.60 10.41 11.88
CA PRO A 34 -7.08 10.05 10.55
C PRO A 34 -5.97 9.72 9.55
N VAL A 35 -4.87 10.49 9.56
CA VAL A 35 -3.74 10.30 8.64
C VAL A 35 -2.99 9.00 8.94
N MET A 36 -2.96 8.60 10.21
CA MET A 36 -2.37 7.33 10.63
C MET A 36 -3.26 6.14 10.23
N MET A 37 -4.59 6.27 10.32
CA MET A 37 -5.51 5.23 9.84
C MET A 37 -5.39 5.02 8.33
N ASP A 38 -5.39 6.09 7.55
CA ASP A 38 -5.20 6.01 6.09
C ASP A 38 -3.85 5.34 5.75
N LEU A 39 -2.79 5.68 6.48
CA LEU A 39 -1.48 5.07 6.29
C LEU A 39 -1.48 3.57 6.58
N LEU A 40 -2.10 3.15 7.69
CA LEU A 40 -2.20 1.75 8.09
C LEU A 40 -3.00 0.94 7.06
N GLU A 41 -4.10 1.49 6.55
CA GLU A 41 -4.89 0.84 5.48
C GLU A 41 -4.08 0.65 4.19
N TYR A 42 -3.28 1.65 3.80
CA TYR A 42 -2.42 1.51 2.61
C TYR A 42 -1.29 0.48 2.82
N GLU A 43 -0.70 0.43 4.02
CA GLU A 43 0.35 -0.54 4.36
C GLU A 43 -0.20 -1.98 4.40
N ASP A 44 -1.39 -2.18 4.99
CA ASP A 44 -2.09 -3.48 4.99
C ASP A 44 -2.46 -3.94 3.57
N GLU A 45 -2.96 -3.03 2.72
CA GLU A 45 -3.27 -3.34 1.32
C GLU A 45 -2.01 -3.73 0.53
N TYR A 46 -0.91 -2.99 0.73
CA TYR A 46 0.37 -3.26 0.09
C TYR A 46 0.90 -4.66 0.44
N ASP A 47 0.89 -5.01 1.73
CA ASP A 47 1.33 -6.32 2.20
C ASP A 47 0.45 -7.45 1.66
N GLY A 48 -0.87 -7.25 1.61
CA GLY A 48 -1.81 -8.21 1.03
C GLY A 48 -1.55 -8.46 -0.46
N LEU A 49 -1.34 -7.40 -1.23
CA LEU A 49 -1.03 -7.48 -2.66
C LEU A 49 0.34 -8.09 -2.93
N LEU A 50 1.34 -7.79 -2.10
CA LEU A 50 2.67 -8.37 -2.23
C LEU A 50 2.64 -9.89 -1.98
N LYS A 51 1.88 -10.34 -0.96
CA LYS A 51 1.65 -11.78 -0.72
C LYS A 51 0.95 -12.44 -1.91
N LYS A 52 -0.10 -11.81 -2.45
CA LYS A 52 -0.82 -12.30 -3.64
C LYS A 52 0.11 -12.39 -4.86
N LEU A 53 0.96 -11.39 -5.08
CA LEU A 53 1.94 -11.37 -6.16
C LEU A 53 2.95 -12.51 -6.03
N ASN A 54 3.48 -12.74 -4.83
CA ASN A 54 4.42 -13.82 -4.58
C ASN A 54 3.77 -15.20 -4.76
N ALA A 55 2.52 -15.36 -4.33
CA ALA A 55 1.77 -16.60 -4.55
C ALA A 55 1.56 -16.88 -6.06
N LEU A 56 1.27 -15.85 -6.85
CA LEU A 56 1.10 -15.97 -8.31
C LEU A 56 2.41 -16.21 -9.06
N LYS A 57 3.55 -15.75 -8.55
CA LYS A 57 4.87 -15.97 -9.16
C LYS A 57 5.48 -17.33 -8.81
N ASN A 58 5.07 -17.92 -7.69
CA ASN A 58 5.54 -19.23 -7.22
C ASN A 58 4.60 -20.39 -7.62
N MET A 59 3.58 -20.11 -8.43
CA MET A 59 2.76 -21.10 -9.15
C MET A 59 3.42 -21.49 -10.47
#